data_AF-A0A7J4PPG1-F1
#
_entry.id   AF-A0A7J4PPG1-F1
#
_cell.length_a   1.000
_cell.length_b   1.000
_cell.length_c   1.000
_cell.angle_alpha   90.00
_cell.angle_beta   90.00
_cell.angle_gamma   90.00
#
_symmetry.space_group_name_H-M   'P 1'
#
loop_
_entity.id
_entity.type
_entity.pdbx_description
1 polymer ?
#
loop_
_entity_poly.entity_id
_entity_poly.type
_entity_poly.pdbx_seq_one_letter_code
_entity_poly.pdbx_strand_id
1 'polypeptide(L)'
;WNPDYVTWNSSGLDTPWVNAGGDWYDRNNVSQGSTPYATITLNGSDVPDNSYHELDVTGLVKEYVSGEYENTGFLIKARTESGNYVAFCSSDYEDENQRPVLTVSEKA
;
A
#
# COMPACT_ATOMS: atom_id res chain seq x y z
N TRP A 1 -9.63 -10.22 -1.26
CA TRP A 1 -10.59 -9.56 -0.35
C TRP A 1 -11.83 -9.17 -1.15
N ASN A 2 -12.97 -9.01 -0.49
CA ASN A 2 -14.20 -8.51 -1.10
C ASN A 2 -14.42 -7.04 -0.68
N PRO A 3 -14.44 -6.08 -1.63
CA PRO A 3 -14.55 -4.66 -1.31
C PRO A 3 -15.80 -4.26 -0.56
N ASP A 4 -16.89 -5.02 -0.69
CA ASP A 4 -18.15 -4.72 -0.01
C ASP A 4 -18.14 -5.12 1.48
N TYR A 5 -17.20 -5.96 1.90
CA TYR A 5 -17.18 -6.57 3.25
C TYR A 5 -15.82 -6.50 3.95
N VAL A 6 -14.79 -5.96 3.29
CA VAL A 6 -13.44 -5.90 3.87
C VAL A 6 -13.43 -4.98 5.09
N THR A 7 -12.76 -5.43 6.15
CA THR A 7 -12.54 -4.66 7.37
C THR A 7 -11.13 -4.93 7.89
N TRP A 8 -10.76 -4.26 8.99
CA TRP A 8 -9.50 -4.54 9.69
C TRP A 8 -9.34 -6.02 10.08
N ASN A 9 -10.42 -6.71 10.47
CA ASN A 9 -10.35 -8.08 10.97
C ASN A 9 -10.78 -9.14 9.94
N SER A 10 -11.40 -8.73 8.82
CA SER A 10 -12.01 -9.64 7.85
C SER A 10 -11.71 -9.27 6.41
N SER A 11 -11.36 -10.26 5.60
CA SER A 11 -11.11 -10.12 4.16
C SER A 11 -12.37 -10.13 3.32
N GLY A 12 -13.48 -10.60 3.89
CA GLY A 12 -14.79 -10.69 3.24
C GLY A 12 -15.87 -11.04 4.26
N LEU A 13 -17.07 -11.38 3.79
CA LEU A 13 -18.15 -11.83 4.66
C LEU A 13 -17.73 -13.11 5.38
N ASP A 14 -17.76 -13.11 6.72
CA ASP A 14 -17.39 -14.23 7.59
C ASP A 14 -16.02 -14.87 7.32
N THR A 15 -15.10 -14.13 6.68
CA THR A 15 -13.78 -14.63 6.28
C THR A 15 -12.68 -13.81 6.96
N PRO A 16 -12.28 -14.15 8.20
CA PRO A 16 -11.28 -13.40 8.94
C PRO A 16 -9.93 -13.42 8.22
N TRP A 17 -9.15 -12.35 8.40
CA TRP A 17 -7.73 -12.39 8.06
C TRP A 17 -6.99 -13.33 9.03
N VAL A 18 -5.88 -13.92 8.59
CA VAL A 18 -4.95 -14.57 9.53
C VAL A 18 -4.28 -13.52 10.42
N ASN A 19 -3.91 -12.38 9.82
CA ASN A 19 -3.35 -11.22 10.51
C ASN A 19 -4.27 -10.00 10.33
N ALA A 20 -4.62 -9.33 11.42
CA ALA A 20 -5.43 -8.12 11.33
C ALA A 20 -4.73 -7.04 10.48
N GLY A 21 -5.48 -6.38 9.61
CA GLY A 21 -4.95 -5.47 8.60
C GLY A 21 -4.58 -6.12 7.26
N GLY A 22 -4.61 -7.45 7.19
CA GLY A 22 -4.44 -8.20 5.94
C GLY A 22 -3.27 -9.18 5.95
N ASP A 23 -3.34 -10.13 5.02
CA ASP A 23 -2.30 -11.14 4.79
C ASP A 23 -1.49 -10.76 3.55
N TRP A 24 -0.21 -10.45 3.75
CA TRP A 24 0.68 -9.92 2.71
C TRP A 24 2.09 -10.52 2.82
N TYR A 25 2.86 -10.36 1.74
CA TYR A 25 4.25 -10.79 1.62
C TYR A 25 5.15 -9.58 1.33
N ASP A 26 6.36 -9.61 1.87
CA ASP A 26 7.37 -8.60 1.59
C ASP A 26 8.14 -8.92 0.29
N ARG A 27 9.09 -8.07 -0.12
CA ARG A 27 9.84 -8.26 -1.39
C ARG A 27 10.70 -9.54 -1.44
N ASN A 28 10.93 -10.18 -0.30
CA ASN A 28 11.69 -11.43 -0.21
C ASN A 28 10.73 -12.63 -0.12
N ASN A 29 9.45 -12.43 -0.42
CA ASN A 29 8.39 -13.42 -0.30
C ASN A 29 8.24 -13.96 1.14
N VAL A 30 8.50 -13.11 2.15
CA VAL A 30 8.30 -13.45 3.56
C VAL A 30 6.93 -12.94 4.00
N SER A 31 6.08 -13.86 4.50
CA SER A 31 4.78 -13.50 5.08
C SER A 31 4.96 -12.53 6.25
N GLN A 32 4.25 -11.40 6.22
CA GLN A 32 4.38 -10.31 7.19
C GLN A 32 5.84 -9.82 7.36
N GLY A 33 6.65 -9.92 6.30
CA GLY A 33 8.08 -9.60 6.34
C GLY A 33 8.36 -8.10 6.49
N SER A 34 9.59 -7.74 6.85
CA SER A 34 9.96 -6.33 7.14
C SER A 34 10.68 -5.62 6.01
N THR A 35 10.74 -6.23 4.82
CA THR A 35 11.49 -5.75 3.66
C THR A 35 10.54 -5.21 2.59
N PRO A 36 10.22 -3.92 2.58
CA PRO A 36 9.29 -3.36 1.59
C PRO A 36 9.94 -3.24 0.20
N TYR A 37 9.11 -3.12 -0.84
CA TYR A 37 9.56 -2.76 -2.19
C TYR A 37 10.02 -1.30 -2.28
N ALA A 38 9.36 -0.40 -1.54
CA ALA A 38 9.63 1.03 -1.54
C ALA A 38 9.46 1.61 -0.13
N THR A 39 10.20 2.67 0.18
CA THR A 39 10.06 3.42 1.43
C THR A 39 10.22 4.90 1.19
N ILE A 40 9.43 5.70 1.89
CA ILE A 40 9.68 7.12 2.12
C ILE A 40 9.84 7.37 3.62
N THR A 41 10.49 8.49 3.97
CA THR A 41 10.61 8.94 5.36
C THR A 41 9.89 10.27 5.50
N LEU A 42 8.89 10.28 6.37
CA LEU A 42 8.18 11.49 6.79
C LEU A 42 8.62 11.81 8.23
N ASN A 43 9.12 13.01 8.51
CA ASN A 43 9.50 13.36 9.88
C ASN A 43 8.23 13.75 10.64
N GLY A 44 8.01 13.13 11.81
CA GLY A 44 6.85 13.47 12.66
C GLY A 44 6.89 14.89 13.24
N SER A 45 8.02 15.61 13.11
CA SER A 45 8.14 17.03 13.45
C SER A 45 7.55 17.96 12.39
N ASP A 46 7.35 17.46 11.17
CA ASP A 46 6.95 18.28 10.04
C ASP A 46 5.42 18.43 10.03
N VAL A 47 4.96 19.61 9.67
CA VAL A 47 3.52 19.86 9.47
C VAL A 47 3.08 19.13 8.20
N PRO A 48 1.88 18.51 8.15
CA PRO A 48 1.36 17.92 6.92
C PRO A 48 1.44 18.90 5.77
N ASP A 49 2.22 18.54 4.74
CA ASP A 49 2.50 19.39 3.57
C ASP A 49 1.39 19.33 2.51
N ASN A 50 0.42 18.43 2.69
CA ASN A 50 -0.66 18.14 1.75
C ASN A 50 -0.14 17.94 0.31
N SER A 51 1.02 17.30 0.17
CA SER A 51 1.73 17.12 -1.09
C SER A 51 1.83 15.65 -1.48
N TYR A 52 2.12 15.41 -2.76
CA TYR A 52 2.42 14.07 -3.25
C TYR A 52 3.79 13.61 -2.75
N HIS A 53 3.85 12.35 -2.31
CA HIS A 53 5.09 11.65 -1.98
C HIS A 53 5.21 10.43 -2.89
N GLU A 54 6.36 10.27 -3.54
CA GLU A 54 6.58 9.22 -4.53
C GLU A 54 7.18 7.95 -3.91
N LEU A 55 6.65 6.79 -4.29
CA LEU A 55 7.17 5.48 -3.95
C LEU A 55 7.56 4.75 -5.24
N ASP A 56 8.85 4.41 -5.40
CA ASP A 56 9.30 3.63 -6.55
C ASP A 56 8.93 2.15 -6.38
N VAL A 57 7.78 1.78 -6.93
CA VAL A 57 7.24 0.41 -6.92
C VAL A 57 7.60 -0.40 -8.17
N THR A 58 8.58 0.04 -8.96
CA THR A 58 8.95 -0.60 -10.23
C THR A 58 9.23 -2.10 -10.09
N GLY A 59 9.86 -2.52 -8.99
CA GLY A 59 10.14 -3.94 -8.74
C GLY A 59 8.87 -4.78 -8.69
N LEU A 60 7.92 -4.40 -7.82
CA LEU A 60 6.65 -5.12 -7.65
C LEU A 60 5.82 -5.11 -8.94
N VAL A 61 5.77 -3.97 -9.65
CA VAL A 61 5.04 -3.88 -10.92
C VAL A 61 5.63 -4.82 -11.97
N LYS A 62 6.96 -4.94 -12.06
CA LYS A 62 7.59 -5.88 -13.00
C LYS A 62 7.25 -7.34 -12.68
N GLU A 63 7.19 -7.71 -11.41
CA GLU A 63 6.84 -9.06 -10.96
C GLU A 63 5.35 -9.38 -11.23
N TYR A 64 4.46 -8.39 -11.12
CA TYR A 64 3.07 -8.55 -11.56
C TYR A 64 2.95 -8.69 -13.07
N VAL A 65 3.68 -7.87 -13.84
CA VAL A 65 3.62 -7.92 -15.32
C VAL A 65 4.27 -9.19 -15.87
N SER A 66 5.30 -9.74 -15.21
CA SER A 66 5.93 -11.01 -15.59
C SER A 66 5.06 -12.23 -15.28
N GLY A 67 4.05 -12.08 -14.42
CA GLY A 67 3.24 -13.18 -13.90
C GLY A 67 3.92 -13.99 -12.80
N GLU A 68 5.01 -13.49 -12.21
CA GLU A 68 5.62 -14.10 -11.03
C GLU A 68 4.63 -14.12 -9.84
N TYR A 69 3.84 -13.04 -9.70
CA TYR A 69 2.76 -12.93 -8.74
C TYR A 69 1.47 -12.44 -9.40
N GLU A 70 0.31 -12.89 -8.89
CA GLU A 70 -0.97 -12.25 -9.20
C GLU A 70 -1.00 -10.83 -8.63
N ASN A 71 -1.60 -9.89 -9.35
CA ASN A 71 -1.76 -8.53 -8.85
C ASN A 71 -2.82 -8.50 -7.74
N THR A 72 -2.37 -8.23 -6.51
CA THR A 72 -3.20 -8.15 -5.31
C THR A 72 -3.35 -6.72 -4.77
N GLY A 73 -2.82 -5.72 -5.49
CA GLY A 73 -2.75 -4.33 -5.06
C GLY A 73 -1.54 -4.02 -4.17
N PHE A 74 -1.49 -2.79 -3.65
CA PHE A 74 -0.40 -2.32 -2.81
C PHE A 74 -0.85 -2.20 -1.35
N LEU A 75 -0.02 -2.65 -0.42
CA LEU A 75 -0.13 -2.31 0.99
C LEU A 75 0.86 -1.19 1.33
N ILE A 76 0.35 -0.05 1.79
CA ILE A 76 1.14 1.06 2.30
C ILE A 76 0.90 1.13 3.81
N LYS A 77 1.98 1.05 4.59
CA LYS A 77 1.91 1.10 6.05
C LYS A 77 3.09 1.84 6.65
N ALA A 78 2.91 2.37 7.85
CA ALA A 78 4.02 2.82 8.66
C ALA A 78 4.86 1.61 9.13
N ARG A 79 6.18 1.81 9.27
CA ARG A 79 7.08 0.77 9.79
C ARG A 79 6.65 0.27 11.18
N THR A 80 6.13 1.19 12.00
CA THR A 80 5.54 0.90 13.30
C THR A 80 4.12 1.48 13.32
N GLU A 81 3.12 0.65 13.63
CA GLU A 81 1.69 1.01 13.53
C GLU A 81 1.16 1.63 14.83
N SER A 82 2.00 2.33 15.60
CA SER A 82 1.65 2.95 16.87
C SER A 82 2.15 4.39 16.91
N GLY A 83 1.25 5.34 17.15
CA GLY A 83 1.58 6.76 17.32
C GLY A 83 2.04 7.49 16.06
N ASN A 84 1.85 6.92 14.87
CA ASN A 84 2.39 7.43 13.60
C ASN A 84 1.27 7.78 12.62
N TYR A 85 0.47 8.79 12.94
CA TYR A 85 -0.64 9.20 12.08
C TYR A 85 -0.13 9.73 10.74
N VAL A 86 -0.52 9.08 9.66
CA VAL A 86 -0.34 9.51 8.28
C VAL A 86 -1.69 9.38 7.59
N ALA A 87 -2.13 10.43 6.91
CA ALA A 87 -3.38 10.45 6.15
C ALA A 87 -3.10 10.34 4.66
N PHE A 88 -3.94 9.59 3.96
CA PHE A 88 -3.92 9.50 2.50
C PHE A 88 -5.28 9.94 1.97
N CYS A 89 -5.29 10.68 0.86
CA CYS A 89 -6.51 10.92 0.11
C CYS A 89 -6.94 9.60 -0.58
N SER A 90 -8.22 9.27 -0.51
CA SER A 90 -8.76 8.08 -1.19
C SER A 90 -9.03 8.38 -2.67
N SER A 91 -9.39 7.34 -3.43
CA SER A 91 -9.93 7.49 -4.79
C SER A 91 -11.22 8.31 -4.86
N ASP A 92 -11.92 8.45 -3.73
CA ASP A 92 -13.21 9.15 -3.63
C ASP A 92 -13.05 10.57 -3.08
N TYR A 93 -11.81 11.04 -2.88
CA TYR A 93 -11.57 12.39 -2.39
C TYR A 93 -12.10 13.46 -3.37
N GLU A 94 -12.55 14.59 -2.83
CA GLU A 94 -13.27 15.61 -3.60
C GLU A 94 -12.41 16.27 -4.69
N ASP A 95 -11.15 16.57 -4.39
CA ASP A 95 -10.20 17.10 -5.37
C ASP A 95 -9.53 15.96 -6.11
N GLU A 96 -9.80 15.86 -7.41
CA GLU A 96 -9.20 14.86 -8.30
C GLU A 96 -7.68 14.96 -8.35
N ASN A 97 -7.12 16.16 -8.17
CA ASN A 97 -5.67 16.40 -8.16
C ASN A 97 -4.99 16.01 -6.85
N GLN A 98 -5.73 15.46 -5.89
CA GLN A 98 -5.17 14.93 -4.64
C GLN A 98 -5.36 13.42 -4.52
N ARG A 99 -6.02 12.77 -5.49
CA ARG A 99 -6.22 11.32 -5.49
C ARG A 99 -4.90 10.59 -5.77
N PRO A 100 -4.71 9.35 -5.26
CA PRO A 100 -3.52 8.56 -5.55
C PRO A 100 -3.39 8.27 -7.06
N VAL A 101 -2.16 8.32 -7.58
CA VAL A 101 -1.85 8.05 -9.00
C VAL A 101 -0.74 7.00 -9.08
N LEU A 102 -0.92 6.01 -9.96
CA LEU A 102 0.12 5.09 -10.38
C LEU A 102 0.59 5.46 -11.78
N THR A 103 1.85 5.89 -11.90
CA THR A 103 2.47 6.20 -13.19
C THR A 103 3.35 5.03 -13.63
N VAL A 104 3.04 4.45 -14.79
CA VAL A 104 3.84 3.38 -15.41
C VAL A 104 4.31 3.86 -16.78
N SER A 105 5.61 3.81 -17.02
CA SER A 105 6.21 4.14 -18.32
C SER A 105 7.16 3.02 -18.73
N GLU A 106 7.03 2.56 -19.98
CA GLU A 106 8.01 1.66 -20.58
C GLU A 106 9.21 2.48 -21.08
N LYS A 107 10.42 2.04 -20.76
CA LYS A 107 11.62 2.57 -21.42
C LYS A 107 11.81 1.79 -22.72
N ALA A 108 11.77 2.51 -23.84
CA ALA A 108 12.10 2.01 -25.17
C ALA A 108 13.58 1.59 -25.26
#